data_AF-A0A7C5V711-F1
#
_entry.id   AF-A0A7C5V711-F1
#
_cell.length_a   1.000
_cell.length_b   1.000
_cell.length_c   1.000
_cell.angle_alpha   90.00
_cell.angle_beta   90.00
_cell.angle_gamma   90.00
#
_symmetry.space_group_name_H-M   'P 1'
#
loop_
_entity.id
_entity.type
_entity.pdbx_description
1 polymer ?
#
loop_
_entity_poly.entity_id
_entity_poly.type
_entity_poly.pdbx_seq_one_letter_code
_entity_poly.pdbx_strand_id
1 'polypeptide(L)'
;MEILREPIGAVRRNAVCFLVVALLLICCGPVSADEIVYKGTNQVERGIVVEESPTKIRFRDEQGREKQIDRILIQEIRRDTTGGVTLSELLSQISFARQAGDYRRAFEAALTAVRTNPQGATTLSEAFQVTLLTAENSARELYAKGDVAGAHKVFAEVFRAITAPEAEKLIASTSDLKRWRETVGRSYSTVAYLLAIQTLQDSASTTAALQLLRQSVEADNSNTTAAISLARLARRLGDTELARKTYEWVIRTGGNASELVGLARAELEQMKAQLLA
;
A
#
# COMPACT_ATOMS: atom_id res chain seq x y z
N MET A 1 37.02 42.40 -13.56
CA MET A 1 37.66 41.37 -12.72
C MET A 1 36.56 40.87 -11.78
N GLU A 2 35.90 39.77 -12.12
CA GLU A 2 36.38 38.38 -11.89
C GLU A 2 36.56 38.08 -10.39
N ILE A 3 36.12 36.99 -9.77
CA ILE A 3 35.46 35.75 -10.18
C ILE A 3 34.96 35.10 -8.86
N LEU A 4 33.82 34.41 -8.95
CA LEU A 4 33.28 33.30 -8.14
C LEU A 4 34.14 32.72 -6.99
N ARG A 5 33.46 32.38 -5.86
CA ARG A 5 33.43 31.02 -5.28
C ARG A 5 32.47 30.93 -4.08
N GLU A 6 31.34 30.27 -4.29
CA GLU A 6 30.89 29.20 -3.37
C GLU A 6 31.65 27.90 -3.77
N PRO A 7 31.79 26.81 -2.97
CA PRO A 7 30.63 26.17 -2.31
C PRO A 7 30.85 25.23 -1.07
N ILE A 8 29.72 24.77 -0.51
CA ILE A 8 29.43 23.44 0.12
C ILE A 8 30.25 23.00 1.36
N GLY A 9 29.54 22.61 2.43
CA GLY A 9 30.09 21.63 3.38
C GLY A 9 29.33 21.43 4.69
N ALA A 10 28.37 20.50 4.69
CA ALA A 10 28.01 19.58 5.77
C ALA A 10 28.03 20.06 7.24
N VAL A 11 26.86 20.07 7.90
CA VAL A 11 26.51 19.30 9.13
C VAL A 11 25.20 19.89 9.67
N ARG A 12 24.07 19.56 9.03
CA ARG A 12 22.73 19.69 9.62
C ARG A 12 21.80 18.66 9.00
N ARG A 13 21.98 17.39 9.35
CA ARG A 13 21.05 16.27 9.14
C ARG A 13 21.57 15.12 9.99
N ASN A 14 20.94 14.88 11.14
CA ASN A 14 20.89 13.57 11.84
C ASN A 14 20.33 13.68 13.27
N ALA A 15 19.32 14.51 13.53
CA ALA A 15 18.72 14.58 14.87
C ALA A 15 17.18 14.68 14.90
N VAL A 16 16.47 14.38 13.80
CA VAL A 16 14.99 14.50 13.75
C VAL A 16 14.27 13.18 13.36
N CYS A 17 14.97 12.05 13.29
CA CYS A 17 14.35 10.78 12.86
C CYS A 17 14.14 9.72 13.96
N PHE A 18 14.37 10.02 15.24
CA PHE A 18 14.22 9.01 16.32
C PHE A 18 13.08 9.26 17.32
N LEU A 19 12.21 10.25 17.09
CA LEU A 19 11.18 10.64 18.08
C LEU A 19 9.74 10.56 17.56
N VAL A 20 9.41 9.56 16.74
CA VAL A 20 8.00 9.29 16.34
C VAL A 20 7.52 7.90 16.79
N VAL A 21 8.37 7.08 17.42
CA VAL A 21 8.03 5.70 17.82
C VAL A 21 7.34 5.62 19.21
N ALA A 22 7.22 6.72 19.96
CA ALA A 22 6.83 6.68 21.38
C ALA A 22 5.49 7.34 21.77
N LEU A 23 4.64 7.75 20.82
CA LEU A 23 3.38 8.46 21.14
C LEU A 23 2.19 7.96 20.29
N LEU A 24 1.86 6.67 20.44
CA LEU A 24 0.61 6.08 19.93
C LEU A 24 -0.09 5.23 21.02
N LEU A 25 -0.01 5.67 22.27
CA LEU A 25 -0.88 5.20 23.33
C LEU A 25 -1.76 6.36 23.73
N ILE A 26 -3.05 6.30 23.36
CA ILE A 26 -4.23 6.70 24.15
C ILE A 26 -5.43 6.88 23.21
N CYS A 27 -6.51 6.18 23.55
CA CYS A 27 -7.90 6.29 23.07
C CYS A 27 -8.32 5.51 21.80
N CYS A 28 -8.35 4.18 21.91
CA CYS A 28 -9.42 3.38 21.28
C CYS A 28 -9.95 2.38 22.31
N GLY A 29 -11.24 2.44 22.62
CA GLY A 29 -11.97 1.34 23.23
C GLY A 29 -13.25 1.07 22.44
N PRO A 30 -13.97 -0.04 22.67
CA PRO A 30 -13.47 -1.36 23.02
C PRO A 30 -12.97 -2.09 21.77
N VAL A 31 -11.91 -2.88 21.94
CA VAL A 31 -11.26 -3.68 20.90
C VAL A 31 -12.05 -4.98 20.72
N SER A 32 -12.22 -5.47 19.50
CA SER A 32 -12.67 -6.85 19.31
C SER A 32 -11.57 -7.78 19.85
N ALA A 33 -11.91 -8.49 20.92
CA ALA A 33 -10.93 -9.12 21.78
C ALA A 33 -11.48 -10.46 22.27
N ASP A 34 -10.64 -11.49 22.30
CA ASP A 34 -10.91 -12.71 23.04
C ASP A 34 -11.22 -12.34 24.50
N GLU A 35 -12.30 -12.89 25.06
CA GLU A 35 -12.63 -12.74 26.46
C GLU A 35 -12.19 -13.98 27.24
N ILE A 36 -11.32 -13.79 28.24
CA ILE A 36 -10.99 -14.82 29.23
C ILE A 36 -11.91 -14.64 30.43
N VAL A 37 -12.77 -15.63 30.68
CA VAL A 37 -13.63 -15.70 31.87
C VAL A 37 -12.93 -16.58 32.90
N TYR A 38 -12.67 -16.04 34.09
CA TYR A 38 -11.95 -16.74 35.15
C TYR A 38 -12.89 -17.57 36.04
N LYS A 39 -12.48 -18.78 36.44
CA LYS A 39 -13.26 -19.66 37.33
C LYS A 39 -13.46 -19.02 38.69
N GLY A 40 -14.68 -19.15 39.22
CA GLY A 40 -15.00 -18.74 40.59
C GLY A 40 -14.95 -17.23 40.81
N THR A 41 -14.83 -16.43 39.75
CA THR A 41 -14.87 -14.97 39.80
C THR A 41 -15.76 -14.45 38.66
N ASN A 42 -16.28 -13.23 38.80
CA ASN A 42 -16.93 -12.53 37.69
C ASN A 42 -15.92 -11.71 36.87
N GLN A 43 -14.62 -12.02 36.98
CA GLN A 43 -13.58 -11.30 36.27
C GLN A 43 -13.54 -11.77 34.81
N VAL A 44 -13.57 -10.80 33.89
CA VAL A 44 -13.41 -11.00 32.46
C VAL A 44 -12.23 -10.14 32.01
N GLU A 45 -11.23 -10.75 31.39
CA GLU A 45 -10.15 -10.02 30.73
C GLU A 45 -10.33 -10.04 29.21
N ARG A 46 -10.13 -8.89 28.57
CA ARG A 46 -10.25 -8.69 27.13
C ARG A 46 -8.86 -8.50 26.51
N GLY A 47 -8.61 -9.17 25.40
CA GLY A 47 -7.32 -9.15 24.73
C GLY A 47 -7.19 -10.16 23.59
N ILE A 48 -5.99 -10.65 23.32
CA ILE A 48 -5.72 -11.63 22.28
C ILE A 48 -4.98 -12.80 22.92
N VAL A 49 -5.48 -14.02 22.75
CA VAL A 49 -4.71 -15.21 23.13
C VAL A 49 -3.64 -15.44 22.07
N VAL A 50 -2.40 -15.10 22.40
CA VAL A 50 -1.21 -15.25 21.55
C VAL A 50 -0.83 -16.71 21.37
N GLU A 51 -0.96 -17.52 22.43
CA GLU A 51 -0.56 -18.94 22.41
C GLU A 51 -1.43 -19.73 23.40
N GLU A 52 -1.82 -20.95 23.03
CA GLU A 52 -2.60 -21.84 23.89
C GLU A 52 -1.87 -23.18 24.04
N SER A 53 -1.61 -23.54 25.30
CA SER A 53 -1.11 -24.85 25.68
C SER A 53 -2.08 -25.51 26.68
N PRO A 54 -2.00 -26.83 26.91
CA PRO A 54 -2.90 -27.52 27.83
C PRO A 54 -2.87 -26.96 29.26
N THR A 55 -1.75 -26.37 29.67
CA THR A 55 -1.52 -25.89 31.04
C THR A 55 -1.51 -24.37 31.16
N LYS A 56 -1.16 -23.65 30.10
CA LYS A 56 -0.99 -22.20 30.11
C LYS A 56 -1.47 -21.52 28.83
N ILE A 57 -1.84 -20.27 28.96
CA ILE A 57 -2.21 -19.38 27.85
C ILE A 57 -1.30 -18.17 27.90
N ARG A 58 -0.73 -17.79 26.75
CA ARG A 58 -0.12 -16.48 26.58
C ARG A 58 -1.20 -15.53 26.07
N PHE A 59 -1.48 -14.49 26.83
CA PHE A 59 -2.54 -13.53 26.56
C PHE A 59 -1.97 -12.13 26.52
N ARG A 60 -2.32 -11.36 25.50
CA ARG A 60 -1.95 -9.95 25.36
C ARG A 60 -3.19 -9.10 25.63
N ASP A 61 -3.15 -8.26 26.66
CA ASP A 61 -4.28 -7.40 27.01
C ASP A 61 -4.47 -6.23 26.01
N GLU A 62 -5.55 -5.47 26.16
CA GLU A 62 -5.85 -4.29 25.31
C GLU A 62 -4.77 -3.21 25.36
N GLN A 63 -3.88 -3.22 26.36
CA GLN A 63 -2.77 -2.28 26.50
C GLN A 63 -1.47 -2.83 25.87
N GLY A 64 -1.55 -3.98 25.19
CA GLY A 64 -0.42 -4.63 24.55
C GLY A 64 0.48 -5.41 25.51
N ARG A 65 0.11 -5.56 26.79
CA ARG A 65 0.93 -6.26 27.77
C ARG A 65 0.68 -7.75 27.69
N GLU A 66 1.76 -8.52 27.50
CA GLU A 66 1.69 -9.98 27.52
C GLU A 66 1.71 -10.52 28.95
N LYS A 67 0.87 -11.52 29.19
CA LYS A 67 0.74 -12.26 30.44
C LYS A 67 0.68 -13.74 30.15
N GLN A 68 1.12 -14.55 31.11
CA GLN A 68 0.94 -15.99 31.08
C GLN A 68 -0.12 -16.35 32.12
N ILE A 69 -1.20 -17.00 31.71
CA ILE A 69 -2.34 -17.36 32.56
C ILE A 69 -2.44 -18.88 32.62
N ASP A 70 -2.53 -19.45 33.81
CA ASP A 70 -2.70 -20.89 33.96
C ASP A 70 -4.11 -21.31 33.51
N ARG A 71 -4.19 -22.34 32.65
CA ARG A 71 -5.44 -22.82 32.06
C ARG A 71 -6.44 -23.29 33.11
N ILE A 72 -5.95 -23.77 34.26
CA ILE A 72 -6.80 -24.21 35.37
C ILE A 72 -7.68 -23.09 35.92
N LEU A 73 -7.22 -21.83 35.84
CA LEU A 73 -7.91 -20.64 36.33
C LEU A 73 -9.01 -20.16 35.38
N ILE A 74 -9.08 -20.70 34.16
CA ILE A 74 -9.96 -20.21 33.10
C ILE A 74 -11.21 -21.09 33.03
N GLN A 75 -12.37 -20.45 33.09
CA GLN A 75 -13.67 -21.09 32.95
C GLN A 75 -14.03 -21.25 31.48
N GLU A 76 -13.94 -20.16 30.73
CA GLU A 76 -14.35 -20.07 29.34
C GLU A 76 -13.42 -19.09 28.62
N ILE A 77 -13.13 -19.38 27.35
CA ILE A 77 -12.51 -18.41 26.44
C ILE A 77 -13.49 -18.15 25.33
N ARG A 78 -14.05 -16.94 25.31
CA ARG A 78 -14.93 -16.50 24.23
C ARG A 78 -14.05 -15.92 23.15
N ARG A 79 -13.86 -16.71 22.09
CA ARG A 79 -13.03 -16.31 20.96
C ARG A 79 -13.79 -15.32 20.09
N ASP A 80 -13.17 -14.20 19.81
CA ASP A 80 -13.65 -13.39 18.69
C ASP A 80 -13.20 -14.07 17.40
N THR A 81 -14.16 -14.72 16.74
CA THR A 81 -13.91 -15.44 15.50
C THR A 81 -14.31 -14.56 14.33
N THR A 82 -13.37 -14.38 13.40
CA THR A 82 -13.62 -13.68 12.15
C THR A 82 -13.63 -14.71 11.04
N GLY A 83 -14.82 -15.00 10.50
CA GLY A 83 -14.97 -16.01 9.45
C GLY A 83 -14.62 -17.45 9.90
N GLY A 84 -14.77 -17.76 11.19
CA GLY A 84 -14.47 -19.10 11.75
C GLY A 84 -13.00 -19.34 12.13
N VAL A 85 -12.13 -18.35 11.99
CA VAL A 85 -10.72 -18.40 12.40
C VAL A 85 -10.51 -17.45 13.59
N THR A 86 -9.64 -17.85 14.52
CA THR A 86 -9.28 -16.98 15.65
C THR A 86 -8.37 -15.84 15.17
N LEU A 87 -8.43 -14.70 15.85
CA LEU A 87 -7.60 -13.54 15.53
C LEU A 87 -6.09 -13.82 15.62
N SER A 88 -5.69 -14.68 16.57
CA SER A 88 -4.30 -15.12 16.73
C SER A 88 -3.79 -15.97 15.57
N GLU A 89 -4.62 -16.90 15.09
CA GLU A 89 -4.30 -17.72 13.92
C GLU A 89 -4.17 -16.83 12.68
N LEU A 90 -5.07 -15.86 12.51
CA LEU A 90 -5.01 -14.90 11.42
C LEU A 90 -3.73 -14.04 11.45
N LEU A 91 -3.34 -13.53 12.62
CA LEU A 91 -2.09 -12.75 12.79
C LEU A 91 -0.86 -13.60 12.45
N SER A 92 -0.87 -14.88 12.84
CA SER A 92 0.20 -15.82 12.52
C SER A 92 0.30 -16.07 11.02
N GLN A 93 -0.83 -16.26 10.34
CA GLN A 93 -0.90 -16.43 8.89
C GLN A 93 -0.39 -15.19 8.13
N ILE A 94 -0.78 -13.99 8.56
CA ILE A 94 -0.29 -12.72 7.98
C ILE A 94 1.22 -12.62 8.15
N SER A 95 1.74 -12.88 9.35
CA SER A 95 3.18 -12.81 9.63
C SER A 95 3.97 -13.82 8.80
N PHE A 96 3.50 -15.06 8.71
CA PHE A 96 4.14 -16.11 7.91
C PHE A 96 4.18 -15.76 6.42
N ALA A 97 3.04 -15.32 5.86
CA ALA A 97 2.98 -14.89 4.46
C ALA A 97 3.92 -13.71 4.17
N ARG A 98 3.94 -12.71 5.06
CA ARG A 98 4.87 -11.57 4.97
C ARG A 98 6.33 -12.01 4.98
N GLN A 99 6.72 -12.92 5.87
CA GLN A 99 8.09 -13.43 5.96
C GLN A 99 8.49 -14.24 4.71
N ALA A 100 7.54 -14.93 4.09
CA ALA A 100 7.75 -15.64 2.84
C ALA A 100 7.78 -14.71 1.60
N GLY A 101 7.52 -13.40 1.76
CA GLY A 101 7.40 -12.45 0.65
C GLY A 101 6.08 -12.56 -0.12
N ASP A 102 5.12 -13.34 0.36
CA ASP A 102 3.77 -13.45 -0.21
C ASP A 102 2.88 -12.33 0.33
N TYR A 103 3.20 -11.10 -0.07
CA TYR A 103 2.48 -9.90 0.38
C TYR A 103 1.02 -9.90 -0.06
N ARG A 104 0.71 -10.49 -1.21
CA ARG A 104 -0.66 -10.68 -1.68
C ARG A 104 -1.49 -11.42 -0.64
N ARG A 105 -1.01 -12.60 -0.21
CA ARG A 105 -1.72 -13.41 0.79
C ARG A 105 -1.80 -12.69 2.14
N ALA A 106 -0.73 -12.01 2.55
CA ALA A 106 -0.72 -11.25 3.81
C ALA A 106 -1.78 -10.12 3.82
N PHE A 107 -1.87 -9.33 2.74
CA PHE A 107 -2.88 -8.27 2.63
C PHE A 107 -4.29 -8.83 2.49
N GLU A 108 -4.50 -9.84 1.64
CA GLU A 108 -5.82 -10.45 1.42
C GLU A 108 -6.40 -11.04 2.72
N ALA A 109 -5.57 -11.65 3.56
CA ALA A 109 -5.98 -12.16 4.87
C ALA A 109 -6.51 -11.03 5.77
N ALA A 110 -5.77 -9.93 5.91
CA ALA A 110 -6.17 -8.79 6.74
C ALA A 110 -7.43 -8.08 6.20
N LEU A 111 -7.47 -7.80 4.90
CA LEU A 111 -8.59 -7.09 4.27
C LEU A 111 -9.89 -7.91 4.31
N THR A 112 -9.80 -9.22 4.05
CA THR A 112 -10.96 -10.12 4.11
C THR A 112 -11.49 -10.23 5.53
N ALA A 113 -10.60 -10.35 6.52
CA ALA A 113 -11.01 -10.39 7.92
C ALA A 113 -11.78 -9.12 8.31
N VAL A 114 -11.27 -7.93 7.99
CA VAL A 114 -11.95 -6.66 8.28
C VAL A 114 -13.27 -6.50 7.50
N ARG A 115 -13.36 -7.04 6.29
CA ARG A 115 -14.62 -7.08 5.52
C ARG A 115 -15.67 -7.90 6.25
N THR A 116 -15.30 -9.07 6.78
CA THR A 116 -16.22 -9.98 7.46
C THR A 116 -16.55 -9.58 8.89
N ASN A 117 -15.57 -9.05 9.63
CA ASN A 117 -15.74 -8.53 10.98
C ASN A 117 -14.97 -7.19 11.12
N PRO A 118 -15.65 -6.06 10.91
CA PRO A 118 -15.05 -4.74 11.04
C PRO A 118 -14.44 -4.44 12.41
N GLN A 119 -14.89 -5.10 13.48
CA GLN A 119 -14.42 -4.82 14.83
C GLN A 119 -12.96 -5.27 15.04
N GLY A 120 -12.50 -6.28 14.29
CA GLY A 120 -11.13 -6.79 14.34
C GLY A 120 -10.08 -5.87 13.71
N ALA A 121 -10.49 -4.75 13.11
CA ALA A 121 -9.58 -3.84 12.42
C ALA A 121 -8.52 -3.25 13.34
N THR A 122 -8.86 -2.90 14.59
CA THR A 122 -7.91 -2.34 15.56
C THR A 122 -6.75 -3.29 15.81
N THR A 123 -7.04 -4.59 15.94
CA THR A 123 -6.03 -5.62 16.18
C THR A 123 -5.20 -5.93 14.95
N LEU A 124 -5.79 -5.88 13.77
CA LEU A 124 -5.12 -6.17 12.50
C LEU A 124 -4.32 -4.98 11.95
N SER A 125 -4.59 -3.77 12.45
CA SER A 125 -3.97 -2.52 11.99
C SER A 125 -2.45 -2.57 12.02
N GLU A 126 -1.85 -3.00 13.14
CA GLU A 126 -0.40 -3.09 13.27
C GLU A 126 0.20 -4.09 12.26
N ALA A 127 -0.37 -5.30 12.18
CA ALA A 127 0.12 -6.33 11.26
C ALA A 127 0.02 -5.88 9.79
N PHE A 128 -1.06 -5.20 9.42
CA PHE A 128 -1.25 -4.63 8.09
C PHE A 128 -0.21 -3.55 7.78
N GLN A 129 0.00 -2.58 8.69
CA GLN A 129 0.95 -1.49 8.49
C GLN A 129 2.41 -1.97 8.44
N VAL A 130 2.80 -2.94 9.28
CA VAL A 130 4.13 -3.57 9.18
C VAL A 130 4.30 -4.30 7.85
N THR A 131 3.24 -4.92 7.34
CA THR A 131 3.27 -5.56 6.01
C THR A 131 3.45 -4.54 4.89
N LEU A 132 2.76 -3.40 4.94
CA LEU A 132 2.95 -2.29 3.99
C LEU A 132 4.41 -1.82 3.95
N LEU A 133 4.99 -1.53 5.11
CA LEU A 133 6.38 -1.08 5.22
C LEU A 133 7.38 -2.12 4.72
N THR A 134 7.17 -3.40 5.05
CA THR A 134 8.04 -4.49 4.63
C THR A 134 8.00 -4.68 3.10
N ALA A 135 6.79 -4.67 2.53
CA ALA A 135 6.60 -4.80 1.09
C ALA A 135 7.17 -3.62 0.33
N GLU A 136 6.96 -2.38 0.81
CA GLU A 136 7.52 -1.19 0.18
C GLU A 136 9.06 -1.21 0.16
N ASN A 137 9.70 -1.57 1.28
CA ASN A 137 11.15 -1.68 1.34
C ASN A 137 11.68 -2.77 0.39
N SER A 138 11.02 -3.93 0.35
CA SER A 138 11.34 -5.01 -0.58
C SER A 138 11.24 -4.56 -2.04
N ALA A 139 10.17 -3.85 -2.42
CA ALA A 139 10.00 -3.30 -3.76
C ALA A 139 11.09 -2.29 -4.13
N ARG A 140 11.48 -1.41 -3.19
CA ARG A 140 12.57 -0.44 -3.38
C ARG A 140 13.92 -1.13 -3.54
N GLU A 141 14.18 -2.21 -2.80
CA GLU A 141 15.40 -3.00 -2.94
C GLU A 141 15.47 -3.71 -4.30
N LEU A 142 14.37 -4.30 -4.76
CA LEU A 142 14.28 -4.90 -6.10
C LEU A 142 14.57 -3.86 -7.18
N TYR A 143 13.94 -2.67 -7.07
CA TYR A 143 14.18 -1.57 -7.99
C TYR A 143 15.64 -1.11 -7.98
N ALA A 144 16.26 -0.97 -6.80
CA ALA A 144 17.67 -0.58 -6.66
C ALA A 144 18.63 -1.61 -7.27
N LYS A 145 18.25 -2.90 -7.30
CA LYS A 145 19.00 -3.98 -7.96
C LYS A 145 18.74 -4.05 -9.48
N GLY A 146 17.88 -3.20 -10.02
CA GLY A 146 17.48 -3.20 -11.42
C GLY A 146 16.37 -4.20 -11.78
N ASP A 147 15.81 -4.92 -10.80
CA ASP A 147 14.66 -5.81 -11.02
C ASP A 147 13.36 -4.99 -11.02
N VAL A 148 13.12 -4.31 -12.14
CA VAL A 148 11.93 -3.46 -12.35
C VAL A 148 10.64 -4.31 -12.34
N ALA A 149 10.68 -5.52 -12.89
CA ALA A 149 9.51 -6.41 -12.93
C ALA A 149 9.14 -6.92 -11.53
N GLY A 150 10.13 -7.34 -10.73
CA GLY A 150 9.93 -7.71 -9.33
C GLY A 150 9.41 -6.54 -8.50
N ALA A 151 9.99 -5.34 -8.67
CA ALA A 151 9.53 -4.14 -7.98
C ALA A 151 8.09 -3.77 -8.34
N HIS A 152 7.73 -3.82 -9.63
CA HIS A 152 6.35 -3.60 -10.10
C HIS A 152 5.37 -4.54 -9.43
N LYS A 153 5.68 -5.84 -9.40
CA LYS A 153 4.83 -6.84 -8.76
C LYS A 153 4.55 -6.51 -7.30
N VAL A 154 5.59 -6.17 -6.52
CA VAL A 154 5.41 -5.87 -5.09
C VAL A 154 4.67 -4.54 -4.88
N PHE A 155 5.03 -3.48 -5.61
CA PHE A 155 4.32 -2.20 -5.52
C PHE A 155 2.84 -2.32 -5.93
N ALA A 156 2.51 -3.17 -6.90
CA ALA A 156 1.12 -3.44 -7.27
C ALA A 156 0.32 -4.02 -6.11
N GLU A 157 0.91 -4.93 -5.33
CA GLU A 157 0.25 -5.50 -4.14
C GLU A 157 0.04 -4.46 -3.03
N VAL A 158 1.03 -3.61 -2.79
CA VAL A 158 0.90 -2.51 -1.82
C VAL A 158 -0.16 -1.51 -2.27
N PHE A 159 -0.14 -1.11 -3.55
CA PHE A 159 -1.11 -0.17 -4.11
C PHE A 159 -2.53 -0.73 -4.04
N ARG A 160 -2.72 -2.00 -4.39
CA ARG A 160 -4.00 -2.70 -4.25
C ARG A 160 -4.49 -2.73 -2.80
N ALA A 161 -3.59 -2.98 -1.85
CA ALA A 161 -3.94 -3.03 -0.44
C ALA A 161 -4.41 -1.68 0.10
N ILE A 162 -3.76 -0.57 -0.25
CA ILE A 162 -4.11 0.78 0.26
C ILE A 162 -5.29 1.43 -0.47
N THR A 163 -5.65 0.93 -1.65
CA THR A 163 -6.83 1.39 -2.41
C THR A 163 -8.08 0.59 -2.08
N ALA A 164 -7.95 -0.55 -1.42
CA ALA A 164 -9.08 -1.31 -0.91
C ALA A 164 -9.92 -0.48 0.08
N PRO A 165 -11.27 -0.57 0.04
CA PRO A 165 -12.13 0.15 0.98
C PRO A 165 -11.83 -0.18 2.45
N GLU A 166 -11.45 -1.43 2.73
CA GLU A 166 -11.17 -1.88 4.10
C GLU A 166 -9.89 -1.28 4.69
N ALA A 167 -9.00 -0.75 3.85
CA ALA A 167 -7.76 -0.09 4.30
C ALA A 167 -8.03 1.11 5.21
N GLU A 168 -9.18 1.76 5.06
CA GLU A 168 -9.61 2.89 5.92
C GLU A 168 -9.78 2.51 7.38
N LYS A 169 -10.04 1.23 7.67
CA LYS A 169 -10.15 0.73 9.05
C LYS A 169 -8.82 0.21 9.59
N LEU A 170 -7.90 -0.15 8.70
CA LEU A 170 -6.60 -0.76 9.03
C LEU A 170 -5.47 0.27 9.13
N ILE A 171 -5.70 1.51 8.71
CA ILE A 171 -4.72 2.59 8.79
C ILE A 171 -5.25 3.66 9.75
N ALA A 172 -4.41 4.03 10.72
CA ALA A 172 -4.80 4.79 11.91
C ALA A 172 -5.52 6.12 11.63
N SER A 173 -5.19 6.79 10.52
CA SER A 173 -5.84 8.04 10.13
C SER A 173 -6.05 8.16 8.62
N THR A 174 -7.06 8.94 8.23
CA THR A 174 -7.31 9.29 6.81
C THR A 174 -6.15 10.05 6.19
N SER A 175 -5.44 10.88 6.98
CA SER A 175 -4.21 11.56 6.56
C SER A 175 -3.08 10.58 6.25
N ASP A 176 -2.90 9.55 7.07
CA ASP A 176 -1.86 8.54 6.84
C ASP A 176 -2.19 7.71 5.60
N LEU A 177 -3.44 7.31 5.43
CA LEU A 177 -3.89 6.59 4.24
C LEU A 177 -3.70 7.41 2.97
N LYS A 178 -4.03 8.70 3.01
CA LYS A 178 -3.80 9.62 1.88
C LYS A 178 -2.31 9.70 1.55
N ARG A 179 -1.45 9.88 2.56
CA ARG A 179 0.00 9.92 2.38
C ARG A 179 0.56 8.61 1.80
N TRP A 180 0.04 7.47 2.25
CA TRP A 180 0.36 6.15 1.69
C TRP A 180 -0.01 6.07 0.22
N ARG A 181 -1.25 6.42 -0.14
CA ARG A 181 -1.75 6.42 -1.51
C ARG A 181 -0.91 7.31 -2.42
N GLU A 182 -0.53 8.51 -1.97
CA GLU A 182 0.32 9.42 -2.73
C GLU A 182 1.74 8.88 -2.92
N THR A 183 2.37 8.39 -1.84
CA THR A 183 3.79 7.96 -1.88
C THR A 183 3.97 6.66 -2.66
N VAL A 184 3.13 5.67 -2.37
CA VAL A 184 3.14 4.39 -3.09
C VAL A 184 2.62 4.56 -4.51
N GLY A 185 1.59 5.38 -4.73
CA GLY A 185 1.07 5.68 -6.07
C GLY A 185 2.15 6.22 -7.00
N ARG A 186 2.95 7.19 -6.55
CA ARG A 186 4.10 7.71 -7.32
C ARG A 186 5.15 6.64 -7.62
N SER A 187 5.49 5.82 -6.61
CA SER A 187 6.50 4.77 -6.76
C SER A 187 6.03 3.68 -7.72
N TYR A 188 4.79 3.22 -7.56
CA TYR A 188 4.15 2.24 -8.44
C TYR A 188 4.01 2.78 -9.87
N SER A 189 3.60 4.05 -10.01
CA SER A 189 3.51 4.72 -11.30
C SER A 189 4.85 4.75 -12.02
N THR A 190 5.94 5.04 -11.30
CA THR A 190 7.29 5.08 -11.85
C THR A 190 7.74 3.71 -12.34
N VAL A 191 7.60 2.65 -11.53
CA VAL A 191 8.03 1.30 -11.94
C VAL A 191 7.16 0.74 -13.07
N ALA A 192 5.85 1.03 -13.08
CA ALA A 192 4.95 0.63 -14.16
C ALA A 192 5.32 1.32 -15.48
N TYR A 193 5.66 2.62 -15.43
CA TYR A 193 6.15 3.35 -16.60
C TYR A 193 7.45 2.75 -17.13
N LEU A 194 8.45 2.53 -16.27
CA LEU A 194 9.74 1.97 -16.68
C LEU A 194 9.60 0.56 -17.26
N LEU A 195 8.77 -0.29 -16.65
CA LEU A 195 8.48 -1.62 -17.17
C LEU A 195 7.78 -1.55 -18.54
N ALA A 196 6.89 -0.58 -18.75
CA ALA A 196 6.26 -0.37 -20.05
C ALA A 196 7.29 -0.01 -21.13
N ILE A 197 8.25 0.86 -20.82
CA ILE A 197 9.32 1.23 -21.74
C ILE A 197 10.19 0.03 -22.10
N GLN A 198 10.60 -0.78 -21.12
CA GLN A 198 11.32 -2.03 -21.36
C GLN A 198 10.51 -2.98 -22.24
N THR A 199 9.22 -3.17 -21.94
CA THR A 199 8.31 -4.04 -22.71
C THR A 199 8.14 -3.59 -24.16
N LEU A 200 8.21 -2.28 -24.44
CA LEU A 200 8.12 -1.75 -25.80
C LEU A 200 9.38 -2.02 -26.64
N GLN A 201 10.55 -2.13 -26.01
CA GLN A 201 11.81 -2.43 -26.71
C GLN A 201 11.81 -3.84 -27.31
N ASP A 202 11.06 -4.76 -26.70
CA ASP A 202 10.97 -6.16 -27.15
C ASP A 202 10.01 -6.36 -28.34
N SER A 203 9.38 -5.29 -28.87
CA SER A 203 8.55 -5.21 -30.10
C SER A 203 7.30 -6.10 -30.22
N ALA A 204 7.19 -7.17 -29.43
CA ALA A 204 6.12 -8.16 -29.51
C ALA A 204 4.93 -7.88 -28.57
N SER A 205 5.04 -6.90 -27.66
CA SER A 205 4.12 -6.76 -26.51
C SER A 205 3.49 -5.38 -26.34
N THR A 206 3.09 -4.73 -27.44
CA THR A 206 2.45 -3.40 -27.45
C THR A 206 1.21 -3.31 -26.55
N THR A 207 0.41 -4.39 -26.46
CA THR A 207 -0.76 -4.45 -25.58
C THR A 207 -0.39 -4.53 -24.09
N ALA A 208 0.69 -5.26 -23.74
CA ALA A 208 1.14 -5.34 -22.36
C ALA A 208 1.72 -4.00 -21.89
N ALA A 209 2.51 -3.34 -22.74
CA ALA A 209 2.99 -1.98 -22.48
C ALA A 209 1.84 -0.97 -22.30
N LEU A 210 0.78 -1.08 -23.09
CA LEU A 210 -0.41 -0.23 -22.93
C LEU A 210 -1.05 -0.43 -21.54
N GLN A 211 -1.15 -1.67 -21.06
CA GLN A 211 -1.69 -1.94 -19.73
C GLN A 211 -0.80 -1.40 -18.61
N LEU A 212 0.52 -1.54 -18.73
CA LEU A 212 1.47 -0.97 -17.77
C LEU A 212 1.38 0.57 -17.72
N LEU A 213 1.22 1.22 -18.88
CA LEU A 213 1.00 2.67 -18.93
C LEU A 213 -0.34 3.08 -18.30
N ARG A 214 -1.40 2.30 -18.48
CA ARG A 214 -2.69 2.53 -17.79
C ARG A 214 -2.52 2.45 -16.27
N GLN A 215 -1.88 1.39 -15.78
CA GLN A 215 -1.57 1.23 -14.36
C GLN A 215 -0.75 2.41 -13.82
N SER A 216 0.21 2.90 -14.60
CA SER A 216 1.04 4.03 -14.22
C SER A 216 0.22 5.32 -14.00
N VAL A 217 -0.68 5.64 -14.94
CA VAL A 217 -1.54 6.84 -14.89
C VAL A 217 -2.63 6.71 -13.84
N GLU A 218 -3.18 5.51 -13.63
CA GLU A 218 -4.15 5.23 -12.58
C GLU A 218 -3.55 5.39 -11.18
N ALA A 219 -2.30 4.96 -11.00
CA ALA A 219 -1.59 5.05 -9.73
C ALA A 219 -1.17 6.47 -9.37
N ASP A 220 -0.74 7.26 -10.36
CA ASP A 220 -0.38 8.66 -10.18
C ASP A 220 -0.79 9.48 -11.41
N ASN A 221 -1.91 10.19 -11.24
CA ASN A 221 -2.44 11.10 -12.23
C ASN A 221 -1.66 12.43 -12.29
N SER A 222 -0.49 12.55 -11.68
CA SER A 222 0.42 13.67 -11.95
C SER A 222 1.57 13.29 -12.89
N ASN A 223 1.70 12.00 -13.22
CA ASN A 223 2.71 11.49 -14.15
C ASN A 223 2.35 11.76 -15.62
N THR A 224 2.52 13.02 -16.03
CA THR A 224 2.24 13.51 -17.39
C THR A 224 3.06 12.79 -18.47
N THR A 225 4.26 12.32 -18.14
CA THR A 225 5.12 11.54 -19.06
C THR A 225 4.50 10.19 -19.38
N ALA A 226 4.02 9.46 -18.37
CA ALA A 226 3.30 8.20 -18.58
C ALA A 226 1.99 8.43 -19.34
N ALA A 227 1.25 9.50 -19.03
CA ALA A 227 -0.01 9.83 -19.71
C ALA A 227 0.18 10.13 -21.20
N ILE A 228 1.20 10.90 -21.58
CA ILE A 228 1.51 11.14 -23.00
C ILE A 228 1.93 9.85 -23.70
N SER A 229 2.73 9.03 -23.04
CA SER A 229 3.15 7.73 -23.58
C SER A 229 1.95 6.80 -23.79
N LEU A 230 1.00 6.78 -22.84
CA LEU A 230 -0.27 6.06 -22.95
C LEU A 230 -1.08 6.53 -24.15
N ALA A 231 -1.27 7.84 -24.30
CA ALA A 231 -2.06 8.43 -25.38
C ALA A 231 -1.46 8.10 -26.76
N ARG A 232 -0.14 8.22 -26.90
CA ARG A 232 0.58 7.88 -28.14
C ARG A 232 0.44 6.41 -28.49
N LEU A 233 0.60 5.53 -27.51
CA LEU A 233 0.50 4.10 -27.73
C LEU A 233 -0.93 3.68 -28.08
N ALA A 234 -1.93 4.23 -27.38
CA ALA A 234 -3.34 4.04 -27.68
C ALA A 234 -3.66 4.46 -29.12
N ARG A 235 -3.20 5.64 -29.56
CA ARG A 235 -3.34 6.11 -30.95
C ARG A 235 -2.72 5.14 -31.95
N ARG A 236 -1.50 4.66 -31.70
CA ARG A 236 -0.82 3.69 -32.58
C ARG A 236 -1.57 2.37 -32.69
N LEU A 237 -2.28 1.97 -31.64
CA LEU A 237 -3.11 0.77 -31.59
C LEU A 237 -4.54 0.99 -32.12
N GLY A 238 -4.88 2.21 -32.57
CA GLY A 238 -6.20 2.55 -33.10
C GLY A 238 -7.24 2.95 -32.05
N ASP A 239 -6.88 2.99 -30.75
CA ASP A 239 -7.75 3.49 -29.68
C ASP A 239 -7.68 5.03 -29.61
N THR A 240 -8.27 5.67 -30.62
CA THR A 240 -8.27 7.14 -30.79
C THR A 240 -9.03 7.86 -29.68
N GLU A 241 -10.08 7.25 -29.14
CA GLU A 241 -10.88 7.83 -28.07
C GLU A 241 -10.11 7.87 -26.74
N LEU A 242 -9.40 6.80 -26.38
CA LEU A 242 -8.51 6.81 -25.22
C LEU A 242 -7.40 7.85 -25.40
N ALA A 243 -6.78 7.90 -26.58
CA ALA A 243 -5.73 8.87 -26.88
C ALA A 243 -6.23 10.31 -26.69
N ARG A 244 -7.40 10.64 -27.27
CA ARG A 244 -8.07 11.94 -27.17
C ARG A 244 -8.29 12.34 -25.72
N LYS A 245 -9.00 11.49 -24.96
CA LYS A 245 -9.33 11.73 -23.55
C LYS A 245 -8.08 11.94 -22.71
N THR A 246 -7.03 11.18 -22.98
CA THR A 246 -5.77 11.27 -22.23
C THR A 246 -5.03 12.58 -22.52
N TYR A 247 -4.94 13.01 -23.79
CA TYR A 247 -4.36 14.32 -24.13
C TYR A 247 -5.16 15.48 -23.54
N GLU A 248 -6.49 15.47 -23.67
CA GLU A 248 -7.36 16.48 -23.06
C GLU A 248 -7.19 16.56 -21.55
N TRP A 249 -7.06 15.40 -20.90
CA TRP A 249 -6.77 15.34 -19.48
C TRP A 249 -5.41 15.97 -19.16
N VAL A 250 -4.32 15.63 -19.86
CA VAL A 250 -2.99 16.25 -19.68
C VAL A 250 -3.05 17.77 -19.86
N ILE A 251 -3.79 18.26 -20.86
CA ILE A 251 -3.93 19.70 -21.12
C ILE A 251 -4.65 20.42 -19.98
N ARG A 252 -5.64 19.76 -19.37
CA ARG A 252 -6.46 20.33 -18.29
C ARG A 252 -5.77 20.28 -16.93
N THR A 253 -5.04 19.20 -16.64
CA THR A 253 -4.45 18.96 -15.31
C THR A 253 -2.95 19.27 -15.27
N GLY A 254 -2.28 19.27 -16.41
CA GLY A 254 -0.89 19.65 -16.53
C GLY A 254 -0.71 21.13 -16.26
N GLY A 255 0.41 21.48 -15.61
CA GLY A 255 0.77 22.88 -15.39
C GLY A 255 0.87 23.64 -16.72
N ASN A 256 0.33 24.86 -16.74
CA ASN A 256 0.17 25.70 -17.95
C ASN A 256 1.46 25.96 -18.75
N ALA A 257 2.64 25.77 -18.14
CA ALA A 257 3.96 26.04 -18.76
C ALA A 257 4.79 24.77 -19.04
N SER A 258 4.21 23.57 -18.95
CA SER A 258 4.97 22.34 -19.22
C SER A 258 5.06 22.04 -20.73
N GLU A 259 6.26 21.70 -21.21
CA GLU A 259 6.50 21.26 -22.60
C GLU A 259 5.58 20.09 -22.99
N LEU A 260 5.28 19.21 -22.03
CA LEU A 260 4.38 18.08 -22.17
C LEU A 260 2.93 18.50 -22.47
N VAL A 261 2.43 19.60 -21.89
CA VAL A 261 1.12 20.16 -22.25
C VAL A 261 1.12 20.69 -23.68
N GLY A 262 2.19 21.38 -24.09
CA GLY A 262 2.35 21.84 -25.48
C GLY A 262 2.35 20.68 -26.48
N LEU A 263 3.05 19.60 -26.13
CA LEU A 263 3.10 18.37 -26.91
C LEU A 263 1.72 17.69 -27.02
N ALA A 264 0.99 17.59 -25.91
CA ALA A 264 -0.36 17.03 -25.89
C ALA A 264 -1.33 17.84 -26.77
N ARG A 265 -1.22 19.18 -26.77
CA ARG A 265 -2.01 20.04 -27.67
C ARG A 265 -1.70 19.77 -29.14
N ALA A 266 -0.42 19.74 -29.50
CA ALA A 266 0.01 19.50 -30.88
C ALA A 266 -0.46 18.14 -31.40
N GLU A 267 -0.31 17.08 -30.60
CA GLU A 267 -0.75 15.72 -30.96
C GLU A 267 -2.27 15.62 -31.08
N LEU A 268 -3.01 16.29 -30.20
CA LEU A 268 -4.48 16.34 -30.25
C LEU A 268 -4.97 17.04 -31.52
N GLU A 269 -4.37 18.16 -31.90
CA GLU A 269 -4.72 18.87 -33.13
C GLU A 269 -4.36 18.07 -34.38
N GLN A 270 -3.21 17.40 -34.40
CA GLN A 270 -2.84 16.51 -35.50
C GLN A 270 -3.87 15.37 -35.66
N MET A 271 -4.31 14.79 -34.56
CA MET A 271 -5.30 13.71 -34.58
C MET A 271 -6.67 14.19 -35.09
N LYS A 272 -7.10 15.41 -34.71
CA LYS A 272 -8.33 16.01 -35.25
C LYS A 272 -8.24 16.27 -36.75
N ALA A 273 -7.10 16.77 -37.22
CA ALA A 273 -6.88 17.01 -38.66
C ALA A 273 -6.94 15.70 -39.47
N GLN A 274 -6.42 14.60 -38.93
CA GLN A 274 -6.48 13.27 -39.56
C GLN A 274 -7.88 12.66 -39.63
N LEU A 275 -8.82 13.10 -38.79
CA LEU A 275 -10.22 12.64 -38.81
C LEU A 275 -11.10 13.44 -39.80
N LEU A 276 -10.61 14.60 -40.26
CA LEU A 276 -11.30 15.49 -41.19
C LEU A 276 -10.81 15.34 -42.64
N ALA A 277 -9.74 14.58 -42.86
CA ALA A 277 -9.14 14.28 -44.17
C ALA A 277 -9.59 12.91 -44.67
#